data_AF-A0A1G1VDX8-F1
#
_entry.id   AF-A0A1G1VDX8-F1
#
_cell.length_a   1.000
_cell.length_b   1.000
_cell.length_c   1.000
_cell.angle_alpha   90.00
_cell.angle_beta   90.00
_cell.angle_gamma   90.00
#
_symmetry.space_group_name_H-M   'P 1'
#
loop_
_entity.id
_entity.type
_entity.pdbx_description
1 polymer ?
#
loop_
_entity_poly.entity_id
_entity_poly.type
_entity_poly.pdbx_seq_one_letter_code
_entity_poly.pdbx_strand_id
1 'polypeptide(L)'
;MGLSIAGLVTLFFYSLEEKISKIGPIYIYRPLLTIFVLVIAIGNLVYSYPLITGKIFRPSRNDGFFISFPNYIFDAGKWLKEGEGRIIGYPDDEIENFEWKYRGIESILELLSDREVVFMPLNTPDANFSKLTKEFYSSLKRKEFESMKSLAYRLNVSMIFDKKDQGSITLGLPTELNNLPSVTFGKWRFINLFPDTSISKIRTSSKLMFGISDSMEQIFGPLKRNELLVNPNDSVVKSFSGVFDQSGQLIQAKNSQVEELNGFISAQSKLSNRLLRRDVSNVVYSFVVPKFGKYRPLLERFSIEDFGLDPQIGINAELDGNPILIIPRQNDDSYVSFEPIELSEGNHNLVLRLSSPNLIKSGGFEGEEGFIKRGNGDYRVLGDKNEKYLNILNSEGLSSDGNRDISASFKVNNFDPLRDYLVQFRYKQIFGSNPSSMIVQKKGDILVKVQVEALPNYPEWNNFSFYYQPVKTESEMDIELISPFIYDPLGTKVSYDELEAYAIFTNDMLFINDGVGSELPLPEVTTNYSSPTKYEGGVVGGESPHFIVFADNYSPNWEITVFDDNGMQLPVSPSHFSADMYANGWFMENLPSSYKFRIFYKPQRLFLIGSTVSVGIMLLSTALFIFGRKNEKRN
;
A
#
# COMPACT_ATOMS: atom_id res chain seq x y z
N MET A 1 -35.71 10.14 -5.00
CA MET A 1 -36.17 9.84 -6.38
C MET A 1 -37.19 8.70 -6.41
N GLY A 2 -36.87 7.51 -5.90
CA GLY A 2 -37.80 6.34 -5.92
C GLY A 2 -39.14 6.57 -5.21
N LEU A 3 -39.14 7.15 -4.00
CA LEU A 3 -40.37 7.49 -3.27
C LEU A 3 -41.24 8.52 -3.99
N SER A 4 -40.60 9.49 -4.65
CA SER A 4 -41.27 10.54 -5.43
C SER A 4 -41.95 9.96 -6.67
N ILE A 5 -41.30 9.01 -7.35
CA ILE A 5 -41.85 8.31 -8.51
C ILE A 5 -43.01 7.40 -8.08
N ALA A 6 -42.87 6.65 -6.98
CA ALA A 6 -43.94 5.83 -6.43
C ALA A 6 -45.18 6.67 -6.09
N GLY A 7 -44.99 7.81 -5.42
CA GLY A 7 -46.06 8.77 -5.13
C GLY A 7 -46.72 9.33 -6.40
N LEU A 8 -45.95 9.67 -7.43
CA LEU A 8 -46.47 10.15 -8.72
C LEU A 8 -47.27 9.07 -9.46
N VAL A 9 -46.83 7.81 -9.42
CA VAL A 9 -47.57 6.68 -10.00
C VAL A 9 -48.90 6.48 -9.28
N THR A 10 -48.92 6.51 -7.95
CA THR A 10 -50.16 6.42 -7.17
C THR A 10 -51.11 7.59 -7.46
N LEU A 11 -50.59 8.82 -7.53
CA LEU A 11 -51.38 10.00 -7.90
C LEU A 11 -51.90 9.94 -9.34
N PHE A 12 -51.11 9.40 -10.27
CA PHE A 12 -51.53 9.17 -11.65
C PHE A 12 -52.71 8.20 -11.71
N PHE A 13 -52.63 7.06 -11.02
CA PHE A 13 -53.74 6.10 -10.98
C PHE A 13 -54.99 6.66 -10.29
N TYR A 14 -54.82 7.37 -9.17
CA TYR A 14 -55.92 8.05 -8.48
C TYR A 14 -56.61 9.08 -9.39
N SER A 15 -55.83 9.91 -10.09
CA SER A 15 -56.37 10.91 -11.02
C SER A 15 -57.02 10.28 -12.24
N LEU A 16 -56.48 9.17 -12.74
CA LEU A 16 -57.01 8.42 -13.88
C LEU A 16 -58.37 7.80 -13.52
N GLU A 17 -58.49 7.19 -12.34
CA GLU A 17 -59.75 6.66 -11.79
C GLU A 17 -60.81 7.77 -11.63
N GLU A 18 -60.42 8.90 -11.03
CA GLU A 18 -61.31 10.04 -10.83
C GLU A 18 -61.84 10.60 -12.16
N LYS A 19 -60.99 10.75 -13.17
CA LYS A 19 -61.39 11.26 -14.50
C LYS A 19 -62.24 10.27 -15.28
N ILE A 20 -61.93 8.97 -15.24
CA ILE A 20 -62.70 7.93 -15.95
C ILE A 20 -64.11 7.80 -15.32
N SER A 21 -64.25 7.98 -14.01
CA SER A 21 -65.55 7.95 -13.33
C SER A 21 -66.53 9.06 -13.76
N LYS A 22 -66.02 10.15 -14.35
CA LYS A 22 -66.80 11.33 -14.77
C LYS A 22 -67.24 11.30 -16.25
N ILE A 23 -66.74 10.34 -17.06
CA ILE A 23 -67.00 10.28 -18.52
C ILE A 23 -67.94 9.11 -18.85
N GLY A 24 -69.24 9.38 -18.95
CA GLY A 24 -70.22 8.51 -19.63
C GLY A 24 -70.34 7.07 -19.10
N PRO A 25 -71.08 6.18 -19.79
CA PRO A 25 -71.41 4.86 -19.26
C PRO A 25 -70.13 4.03 -19.04
N ILE A 26 -69.84 3.82 -17.76
CA ILE A 26 -68.66 3.21 -17.13
C ILE A 26 -68.24 1.83 -17.72
N TYR A 27 -69.10 1.19 -18.52
CA TYR A 27 -68.92 -0.16 -19.04
C TYR A 27 -67.81 -0.32 -20.10
N ILE A 28 -67.45 0.73 -20.86
CA ILE A 28 -66.46 0.62 -21.96
C ILE A 28 -65.02 0.85 -21.46
N TYR A 29 -64.81 1.73 -20.49
CA TYR A 29 -63.46 2.11 -20.03
C TYR A 29 -62.93 1.24 -18.87
N ARG A 30 -63.82 0.61 -18.10
CA ARG A 30 -63.44 -0.37 -17.06
C ARG A 30 -62.55 -1.50 -17.58
N PRO A 31 -62.87 -2.21 -18.68
CA PRO A 31 -62.02 -3.31 -19.15
C PRO A 31 -60.63 -2.84 -19.58
N LEU A 32 -60.49 -1.66 -20.20
CA LEU A 32 -59.19 -1.10 -20.59
C LEU A 32 -58.34 -0.71 -19.37
N LEU A 33 -58.94 -0.08 -18.37
CA LEU A 33 -58.27 0.23 -17.11
C LEU A 33 -57.83 -1.04 -16.38
N THR A 34 -58.69 -2.05 -16.33
CA THR A 34 -58.38 -3.36 -15.76
C THR A 34 -57.21 -4.03 -16.49
N ILE A 35 -57.23 -4.04 -17.83
CA ILE A 35 -56.12 -4.59 -18.64
C ILE A 35 -54.82 -3.84 -18.34
N PHE A 36 -54.84 -2.51 -18.28
CA PHE A 36 -53.67 -1.70 -18.01
C PHE A 36 -53.09 -1.94 -16.60
N VAL A 37 -53.95 -2.02 -15.58
CA VAL A 37 -53.56 -2.38 -14.21
C VAL A 37 -52.96 -3.79 -14.17
N LEU A 38 -53.55 -4.73 -14.92
CA LEU A 38 -53.10 -6.12 -14.97
C LEU A 38 -51.74 -6.25 -15.69
N VAL A 39 -51.52 -5.48 -16.76
CA VAL A 39 -50.20 -5.37 -17.43
C VAL A 39 -49.15 -4.81 -16.49
N ILE A 40 -49.47 -3.79 -15.69
CA ILE A 40 -48.53 -3.21 -14.72
C ILE A 40 -48.27 -4.17 -13.55
N ALA A 41 -49.29 -4.88 -13.08
CA ALA A 41 -49.13 -5.92 -12.06
C ALA A 41 -48.23 -7.06 -12.55
N ILE A 42 -48.46 -7.57 -13.77
CA ILE A 42 -47.61 -8.59 -14.41
C ILE A 42 -46.21 -8.04 -14.63
N GLY A 43 -46.07 -6.81 -15.14
CA GLY A 43 -44.78 -6.15 -15.32
C GLY A 43 -43.99 -6.03 -14.03
N ASN A 44 -44.66 -5.73 -12.91
CA ASN A 44 -44.04 -5.68 -11.58
C ASN A 44 -43.67 -7.08 -11.08
N LEU A 45 -44.47 -8.11 -11.34
CA LEU A 45 -44.11 -9.50 -11.03
C LEU A 45 -42.89 -9.98 -11.84
N VAL A 46 -42.78 -9.59 -13.11
CA VAL A 46 -41.63 -9.87 -13.97
C VAL A 46 -40.40 -9.10 -13.50
N TYR A 47 -40.54 -7.82 -13.17
CA TYR A 47 -39.47 -6.99 -12.62
C TYR A 47 -38.97 -7.52 -11.28
N SER A 48 -39.89 -7.94 -10.41
CA SER A 48 -39.62 -8.50 -9.08
C SER A 48 -39.31 -10.01 -9.11
N TYR A 49 -39.21 -10.62 -10.30
CA TYR A 49 -38.95 -12.06 -10.45
C TYR A 49 -37.71 -12.53 -9.67
N PRO A 50 -36.57 -11.80 -9.64
CA PRO A 50 -35.43 -12.20 -8.83
C PRO A 50 -35.72 -12.24 -7.33
N LEU A 51 -36.58 -11.34 -6.83
CA LEU A 51 -37.02 -11.32 -5.43
C LEU A 51 -37.94 -12.52 -5.13
N ILE A 52 -38.92 -12.77 -6.01
CA ILE A 52 -39.94 -13.83 -5.85
C ILE A 52 -39.30 -15.21 -5.95
N THR A 53 -38.36 -15.40 -6.86
CA THR A 53 -37.68 -16.70 -7.07
C THR A 53 -36.47 -16.90 -6.18
N GLY A 54 -36.13 -15.93 -5.33
CA GLY A 54 -34.91 -15.95 -4.54
C GLY A 54 -33.63 -15.81 -5.36
N LYS A 55 -33.70 -15.65 -6.69
CA LYS A 55 -32.55 -15.44 -7.60
C LYS A 55 -31.82 -14.11 -7.38
N ILE A 56 -32.37 -13.22 -6.56
CA ILE A 56 -31.64 -12.06 -6.01
C ILE A 56 -30.40 -12.53 -5.24
N PHE A 57 -30.53 -13.65 -4.54
CA PHE A 57 -29.41 -14.43 -4.03
C PHE A 57 -29.00 -15.38 -5.15
N ARG A 58 -27.76 -15.31 -5.62
CA ARG A 58 -27.29 -16.08 -6.79
C ARG A 58 -26.89 -17.50 -6.34
N PRO A 59 -27.78 -18.50 -6.31
CA PRO A 59 -27.50 -19.77 -5.64
C PRO A 59 -26.66 -20.70 -6.52
N SER A 60 -26.67 -20.45 -7.83
CA SER A 60 -25.84 -21.12 -8.85
C SER A 60 -24.40 -20.62 -8.87
N ARG A 61 -24.10 -19.56 -8.12
CA ARG A 61 -22.76 -19.03 -7.94
C ARG A 61 -22.18 -19.67 -6.69
N ASN A 62 -21.03 -20.32 -6.84
CA ASN A 62 -20.32 -20.98 -5.74
C ASN A 62 -19.79 -20.00 -4.68
N ASP A 63 -19.98 -18.68 -4.84
CA ASP A 63 -19.64 -17.60 -3.90
C ASP A 63 -20.91 -16.95 -3.27
N GLY A 64 -21.96 -17.75 -3.02
CA GLY A 64 -23.24 -17.28 -2.46
C GLY A 64 -23.24 -17.07 -0.93
N PHE A 65 -24.25 -16.35 -0.42
CA PHE A 65 -24.44 -16.03 1.02
C PHE A 65 -24.70 -17.25 1.94
N PHE A 66 -24.91 -18.43 1.38
CA PHE A 66 -25.16 -19.67 2.12
C PHE A 66 -23.85 -20.45 2.31
N ILE A 67 -22.93 -19.84 3.05
CA ILE A 67 -21.63 -20.42 3.40
C ILE A 67 -21.69 -21.03 4.80
N SER A 68 -21.13 -22.23 4.94
CA SER A 68 -20.92 -22.86 6.25
C SER A 68 -19.54 -22.47 6.76
N PHE A 69 -19.50 -21.66 7.81
CA PHE A 69 -18.26 -21.29 8.48
C PHE A 69 -17.60 -22.52 9.11
N PRO A 70 -16.32 -22.81 8.80
CA PRO A 70 -15.57 -23.84 9.52
C PRO A 70 -15.50 -23.57 11.03
N ASN A 71 -15.54 -24.63 11.84
CA ASN A 71 -15.54 -24.50 13.32
C ASN A 71 -14.34 -23.73 13.88
N TYR A 72 -13.16 -23.89 13.25
CA TYR A 72 -11.93 -23.26 13.70
C TYR A 72 -11.98 -21.72 13.67
N ILE A 73 -12.89 -21.13 12.88
CA ILE A 73 -13.14 -19.68 12.84
C ILE A 73 -13.68 -19.20 14.19
N PHE A 74 -14.64 -19.93 14.76
CA PHE A 74 -15.24 -19.58 16.05
C PHE A 74 -14.27 -19.85 17.21
N ASP A 75 -13.44 -20.88 17.10
CA ASP A 75 -12.41 -21.18 18.10
C ASP A 75 -11.34 -20.07 18.13
N ALA A 76 -10.90 -19.60 16.95
CA ALA A 76 -10.03 -18.45 16.83
C ALA A 76 -10.67 -17.18 17.42
N GLY A 77 -11.95 -16.91 17.10
CA GLY A 77 -12.68 -15.76 17.66
C GLY A 77 -12.76 -15.77 19.19
N LYS A 78 -12.97 -16.94 19.81
CA LYS A 78 -12.96 -17.06 21.29
C LYS A 78 -11.58 -16.76 21.87
N TRP A 79 -10.52 -17.25 21.23
CA TRP A 79 -9.14 -17.01 21.67
C TRP A 79 -8.75 -15.53 21.55
N LEU A 80 -9.25 -14.84 20.52
CA LEU A 80 -8.96 -13.42 20.24
C LEU A 80 -9.71 -12.41 21.12
N LYS A 81 -10.50 -12.86 22.11
CA LYS A 81 -11.19 -11.97 23.06
C LYS A 81 -10.24 -11.31 24.05
N GLU A 82 -9.09 -11.94 24.29
CA GLU A 82 -8.07 -11.45 25.22
C GLU A 82 -6.78 -11.12 24.44
N GLY A 83 -6.06 -10.10 24.89
CA GLY A 83 -4.80 -9.66 24.30
C GLY A 83 -4.81 -8.20 23.85
N GLU A 84 -3.62 -7.63 23.71
CA GLU A 84 -3.40 -6.24 23.32
C GLU A 84 -2.81 -6.15 21.91
N GLY A 85 -2.91 -4.96 21.31
CA GLY A 85 -2.41 -4.69 19.96
C GLY A 85 -3.32 -5.18 18.84
N ARG A 86 -3.08 -4.66 17.65
CA ARG A 86 -3.75 -4.99 16.40
C ARG A 86 -3.25 -6.31 15.81
N ILE A 87 -4.06 -6.86 14.92
CA ILE A 87 -3.76 -8.04 14.12
C ILE A 87 -3.68 -7.60 12.66
N ILE A 88 -2.60 -7.89 11.95
CA ILE A 88 -2.48 -7.57 10.52
C ILE A 88 -2.73 -8.81 9.68
N GLY A 89 -3.57 -8.71 8.65
CA GLY A 89 -3.91 -9.83 7.77
C GLY A 89 -2.82 -10.15 6.76
N TYR A 90 -2.58 -11.43 6.49
CA TYR A 90 -1.74 -11.89 5.37
C TYR A 90 -2.41 -13.08 4.67
N PRO A 91 -2.39 -13.18 3.32
CA PRO A 91 -1.79 -12.26 2.36
C PRO A 91 -2.46 -10.88 2.31
N ASP A 92 -1.73 -9.87 1.82
CA ASP A 92 -2.14 -8.46 1.73
C ASP A 92 -3.05 -8.16 0.53
N ASP A 93 -3.89 -9.12 0.15
CA ASP A 93 -4.87 -8.93 -0.92
C ASP A 93 -5.99 -7.98 -0.46
N GLU A 94 -6.49 -7.17 -1.39
CA GLU A 94 -7.56 -6.20 -1.12
C GLU A 94 -8.96 -6.82 -0.95
N ILE A 95 -9.09 -8.11 -1.28
CA ILE A 95 -10.32 -8.90 -1.15
C ILE A 95 -9.95 -10.23 -0.51
N GLU A 96 -10.60 -10.57 0.59
CA GLU A 96 -10.51 -11.93 1.13
C GLU A 96 -11.28 -12.90 0.25
N ASN A 97 -10.66 -14.01 -0.12
CA ASN A 97 -11.26 -15.04 -0.97
C ASN A 97 -10.85 -16.43 -0.47
N PHE A 98 -11.62 -16.97 0.46
CA PHE A 98 -11.31 -18.23 1.11
C PHE A 98 -11.82 -19.46 0.34
N GLU A 99 -11.18 -20.60 0.54
CA GLU A 99 -11.55 -21.89 -0.05
C GLU A 99 -13.01 -22.29 0.24
N TRP A 100 -13.50 -21.97 1.44
CA TRP A 100 -14.88 -22.18 1.93
C TRP A 100 -15.87 -21.13 1.44
N LYS A 101 -15.49 -20.38 0.41
CA LYS A 101 -16.33 -19.54 -0.46
C LYS A 101 -16.76 -18.19 0.09
N TYR A 102 -16.29 -17.79 1.27
CA TYR A 102 -16.44 -16.40 1.71
C TYR A 102 -15.59 -15.47 0.85
N ARG A 103 -16.23 -14.36 0.47
CA ARG A 103 -15.59 -13.24 -0.20
C ARG A 103 -15.99 -11.96 0.50
N GLY A 104 -15.00 -11.22 0.98
CA GLY A 104 -15.19 -10.00 1.76
C GLY A 104 -14.25 -8.89 1.32
N ILE A 105 -14.73 -7.65 1.37
CA ILE A 105 -13.91 -6.44 1.20
C ILE A 105 -13.40 -5.90 2.55
N GLU A 106 -13.75 -6.58 3.64
CA GLU A 106 -13.29 -6.38 5.00
C GLU A 106 -12.84 -7.72 5.57
N SER A 107 -12.02 -7.71 6.62
CA SER A 107 -11.56 -8.96 7.21
C SER A 107 -12.64 -9.64 8.02
N ILE A 108 -12.84 -10.95 7.81
CA ILE A 108 -13.77 -11.75 8.60
C ILE A 108 -13.47 -11.73 10.11
N LEU A 109 -12.21 -11.49 10.49
CA LEU A 109 -11.82 -11.41 11.90
C LEU A 109 -12.44 -10.23 12.64
N GLU A 110 -12.76 -9.12 11.96
CA GLU A 110 -13.42 -7.96 12.58
C GLU A 110 -14.81 -8.30 13.12
N LEU A 111 -15.46 -9.32 12.57
CA LEU A 111 -16.75 -9.81 13.06
C LEU A 111 -16.62 -10.73 14.28
N LEU A 112 -15.42 -11.19 14.61
CA LEU A 112 -15.16 -12.27 15.55
C LEU A 112 -14.29 -11.86 16.73
N SER A 113 -13.53 -10.76 16.59
CA SER A 113 -12.61 -10.26 17.59
C SER A 113 -12.96 -8.84 18.00
N ASP A 114 -12.76 -8.54 19.28
CA ASP A 114 -12.81 -7.17 19.81
C ASP A 114 -11.49 -6.41 19.55
N ARG A 115 -10.49 -7.07 18.94
CA ARG A 115 -9.20 -6.48 18.56
C ARG A 115 -9.30 -5.85 17.17
N GLU A 116 -8.64 -4.71 17.01
CA GLU A 116 -8.53 -4.04 15.72
C GLU A 116 -7.74 -4.90 14.73
N VAL A 117 -8.33 -5.12 13.55
CA VAL A 117 -7.69 -5.84 12.45
C VAL A 117 -7.22 -4.81 11.42
N VAL A 118 -6.00 -4.96 10.96
CA VAL A 118 -5.43 -4.15 9.88
C VAL A 118 -5.58 -4.94 8.59
N PHE A 119 -6.38 -4.38 7.69
CA PHE A 119 -6.64 -4.89 6.35
C PHE A 119 -6.34 -3.79 5.32
N MET A 120 -5.96 -4.16 4.10
CA MET A 120 -5.80 -3.23 2.99
C MET A 120 -7.10 -3.19 2.17
N PRO A 121 -8.04 -2.28 2.43
CA PRO A 121 -9.27 -2.25 1.64
C PRO A 121 -9.01 -1.73 0.22
N LEU A 122 -9.79 -2.26 -0.73
CA LEU A 122 -9.85 -1.92 -2.18
C LEU A 122 -9.83 -0.43 -2.53
N ASN A 123 -10.25 0.44 -1.61
CA ASN A 123 -10.37 1.88 -1.81
C ASN A 123 -9.69 2.62 -0.68
N THR A 124 -8.43 2.30 -0.39
CA THR A 124 -7.71 3.03 0.64
C THR A 124 -7.48 4.48 0.17
N PRO A 125 -8.00 5.50 0.86
CA PRO A 125 -7.58 6.87 0.61
C PRO A 125 -6.06 6.99 0.84
N ASP A 126 -5.43 8.05 0.31
CA ASP A 126 -4.01 8.37 0.50
C ASP A 126 -3.69 8.77 1.97
N ALA A 127 -4.05 7.90 2.92
CA ALA A 127 -3.90 8.10 4.35
C ALA A 127 -2.55 7.56 4.81
N ASN A 128 -1.90 8.27 5.74
CA ASN A 128 -0.58 7.91 6.25
C ASN A 128 -0.54 6.49 6.85
N PHE A 129 -1.60 6.07 7.54
CA PHE A 129 -1.72 4.70 8.08
C PHE A 129 -1.62 3.62 7.00
N SER A 130 -2.22 3.86 5.83
CA SER A 130 -2.19 2.95 4.69
C SER A 130 -0.82 2.90 4.03
N LYS A 131 -0.10 4.03 3.96
CA LYS A 131 1.29 4.09 3.48
C LYS A 131 2.21 3.25 4.37
N LEU A 132 2.10 3.42 5.69
CA LEU A 132 2.86 2.62 6.66
C LEU A 132 2.53 1.13 6.60
N THR A 133 1.27 0.78 6.37
CA THR A 133 0.84 -0.63 6.22
C THR A 133 1.43 -1.25 4.94
N LYS A 134 1.48 -0.50 3.83
CA LYS A 134 2.14 -0.94 2.59
C LYS A 134 3.65 -1.11 2.76
N GLU A 135 4.27 -0.22 3.53
CA GLU A 135 5.68 -0.32 3.87
C GLU A 135 5.95 -1.56 4.73
N PHE A 136 5.11 -1.82 5.75
CA PHE A 136 5.20 -3.04 6.55
C PHE A 136 5.18 -4.31 5.69
N TYR A 137 4.26 -4.41 4.73
CA TYR A 137 4.22 -5.58 3.83
C TYR A 137 5.41 -5.62 2.87
N SER A 138 5.94 -4.47 2.46
CA SER A 138 7.14 -4.40 1.60
C SER A 138 8.37 -4.89 2.35
N SER A 139 8.64 -4.39 3.57
CA SER A 139 9.73 -4.88 4.43
C SER A 139 9.57 -6.37 4.75
N LEU A 140 8.35 -6.83 5.03
CA LEU A 140 8.07 -8.25 5.24
C LEU A 140 8.45 -9.11 4.02
N LYS A 141 8.08 -8.69 2.81
CA LYS A 141 8.40 -9.42 1.57
C LYS A 141 9.90 -9.37 1.24
N ARG A 142 10.58 -8.27 1.58
CA ARG A 142 12.03 -8.07 1.43
C ARG A 142 12.87 -8.79 2.49
N LYS A 143 12.24 -9.36 3.53
CA LYS A 143 12.87 -10.01 4.69
C LYS A 143 13.65 -9.05 5.60
N GLU A 144 13.20 -7.81 5.66
CA GLU A 144 13.75 -6.75 6.52
C GLU A 144 13.01 -6.78 7.86
N PHE A 145 13.32 -7.74 8.73
CA PHE A 145 12.51 -7.99 9.93
C PHE A 145 12.64 -6.90 10.98
N GLU A 146 13.79 -6.21 11.08
CA GLU A 146 13.94 -5.09 12.01
C GLU A 146 13.08 -3.88 11.60
N SER A 147 13.07 -3.51 10.31
CA SER A 147 12.14 -2.51 9.76
C SER A 147 10.69 -2.92 9.96
N MET A 148 10.35 -4.17 9.63
CA MET A 148 9.00 -4.72 9.79
C MET A 148 8.52 -4.63 11.25
N LYS A 149 9.36 -5.00 12.23
CA LYS A 149 9.03 -4.88 13.66
C LYS A 149 8.91 -3.41 14.10
N SER A 150 9.80 -2.53 13.62
CA SER A 150 9.73 -1.10 13.92
C SER A 150 8.39 -0.49 13.47
N LEU A 151 7.96 -0.82 12.25
CA LEU A 151 6.66 -0.44 11.68
C LEU A 151 5.50 -1.09 12.46
N ALA A 152 5.59 -2.39 12.77
CA ALA A 152 4.57 -3.10 13.54
C ALA A 152 4.33 -2.44 14.90
N TYR A 153 5.41 -2.12 15.63
CA TYR A 153 5.31 -1.45 16.92
C TYR A 153 4.59 -0.09 16.82
N ARG A 154 4.92 0.69 15.79
CA ARG A 154 4.30 2.01 15.55
C ARG A 154 2.83 1.91 15.20
N LEU A 155 2.49 0.96 14.32
CA LEU A 155 1.12 0.62 13.96
C LEU A 155 0.35 -0.08 15.08
N ASN A 156 0.98 -0.33 16.23
CA ASN A 156 0.46 -1.11 17.35
C ASN A 156 0.04 -2.52 16.91
N VAL A 157 0.69 -3.11 15.90
CA VAL A 157 0.46 -4.47 15.41
C VAL A 157 1.30 -5.44 16.23
N SER A 158 0.64 -6.43 16.82
CA SER A 158 1.29 -7.45 17.64
C SER A 158 1.36 -8.82 16.95
N MET A 159 0.47 -9.07 15.99
CA MET A 159 0.32 -10.39 15.39
C MET A 159 0.06 -10.30 13.89
N ILE A 160 0.63 -11.25 13.14
CA ILE A 160 0.28 -11.53 11.74
C ILE A 160 -0.75 -12.65 11.72
N PHE A 161 -1.88 -12.42 11.05
CA PHE A 161 -2.89 -13.41 10.75
C PHE A 161 -2.64 -14.02 9.37
N ASP A 162 -2.02 -15.20 9.36
CA ASP A 162 -1.68 -15.98 8.17
C ASP A 162 -2.87 -16.87 7.74
N LYS A 163 -3.54 -16.44 6.67
CA LYS A 163 -4.73 -17.06 6.07
C LYS A 163 -4.35 -18.11 5.03
N LYS A 164 -3.95 -19.31 5.45
CA LYS A 164 -3.48 -20.36 4.50
C LYS A 164 -4.56 -20.96 3.60
N ASP A 165 -5.82 -20.64 3.86
CA ASP A 165 -6.97 -21.03 3.04
C ASP A 165 -7.52 -19.89 2.18
N GLN A 166 -6.81 -18.75 2.10
CA GLN A 166 -7.08 -17.68 1.15
C GLN A 166 -6.31 -17.92 -0.15
N GLY A 167 -7.01 -17.90 -1.28
CA GLY A 167 -6.37 -17.94 -2.60
C GLY A 167 -5.76 -16.59 -2.94
N SER A 168 -4.43 -16.55 -3.10
CA SER A 168 -3.68 -15.32 -3.38
C SER A 168 -2.58 -15.55 -4.42
N ILE A 169 -2.27 -14.50 -5.18
CA ILE A 169 -1.07 -14.44 -6.03
C ILE A 169 0.12 -13.80 -5.31
N THR A 170 -0.06 -13.26 -4.11
CA THR A 170 1.02 -12.65 -3.34
C THR A 170 2.09 -13.68 -2.97
N LEU A 171 3.34 -13.22 -2.82
CA LEU A 171 4.43 -14.04 -2.28
C LEU A 171 4.04 -14.72 -0.95
N GLY A 172 4.57 -15.91 -0.67
CA GLY A 172 4.38 -16.55 0.63
C GLY A 172 5.07 -15.77 1.75
N LEU A 173 4.65 -15.99 3.01
CA LEU A 173 5.39 -15.47 4.16
C LEU A 173 6.83 -16.02 4.18
N PRO A 174 7.83 -15.20 4.56
CA PRO A 174 9.20 -15.67 4.77
C PRO A 174 9.24 -16.85 5.78
N THR A 175 10.10 -17.83 5.52
CA THR A 175 10.20 -19.05 6.34
C THR A 175 10.76 -18.77 7.72
N GLU A 176 11.51 -17.70 7.88
CA GLU A 176 12.12 -17.23 9.12
C GLU A 176 11.05 -16.88 10.18
N LEU A 177 9.85 -16.46 9.76
CA LEU A 177 8.71 -16.24 10.66
C LEU A 177 8.16 -17.52 11.29
N ASN A 178 8.49 -18.70 10.76
CA ASN A 178 8.09 -19.97 11.36
C ASN A 178 8.76 -20.21 12.72
N ASN A 179 9.85 -19.49 13.02
CA ASN A 179 10.57 -19.57 14.29
C ASN A 179 9.89 -18.75 15.41
N LEU A 180 8.96 -17.85 15.06
CA LEU A 180 8.24 -17.06 16.05
C LEU A 180 7.09 -17.86 16.67
N PRO A 181 6.75 -17.60 17.95
CA PRO A 181 5.62 -18.23 18.59
C PRO A 181 4.33 -17.99 17.80
N SER A 182 3.59 -19.06 17.53
CA SER A 182 2.33 -18.96 16.80
C SER A 182 1.28 -19.92 17.33
N VAL A 183 0.01 -19.53 17.17
CA VAL A 183 -1.16 -20.35 17.51
C VAL A 183 -1.90 -20.67 16.22
N THR A 184 -2.31 -21.92 16.04
CA THR A 184 -2.97 -22.39 14.81
C THR A 184 -4.38 -22.90 15.11
N PHE A 185 -5.33 -22.50 14.28
CA PHE A 185 -6.72 -22.94 14.30
C PHE A 185 -7.10 -23.43 12.89
N GLY A 186 -7.16 -24.75 12.68
CA GLY A 186 -7.39 -25.30 11.36
C GLY A 186 -6.34 -24.85 10.35
N LYS A 187 -6.75 -24.08 9.34
CA LYS A 187 -5.84 -23.50 8.32
C LYS A 187 -5.35 -22.10 8.66
N TRP A 188 -5.80 -21.51 9.77
CA TRP A 188 -5.42 -20.18 10.21
C TRP A 188 -4.26 -20.24 11.19
N ARG A 189 -3.29 -19.34 11.03
CA ARG A 189 -2.15 -19.21 11.95
C ARG A 189 -1.97 -17.77 12.38
N PHE A 190 -1.77 -17.56 13.69
CA PHE A 190 -1.51 -16.26 14.29
C PHE A 190 -0.09 -16.24 14.81
N ILE A 191 0.77 -15.41 14.22
CA ILE A 191 2.20 -15.31 14.54
C ILE A 191 2.40 -14.11 15.46
N ASN A 192 2.94 -14.31 16.66
CA ASN A 192 3.25 -13.23 17.59
C ASN A 192 4.59 -12.59 17.23
N LEU A 193 4.57 -11.29 16.93
CA LEU A 193 5.75 -10.51 16.57
C LEU A 193 6.59 -10.09 17.78
N PHE A 194 5.99 -10.03 18.97
CA PHE A 194 6.61 -9.54 20.20
C PHE A 194 6.30 -10.48 21.38
N PRO A 195 6.91 -11.67 21.44
CA PRO A 195 6.63 -12.65 22.48
C PRO A 195 7.06 -12.20 23.88
N ASP A 196 8.15 -11.43 23.96
CA ASP A 196 8.76 -11.02 25.23
C ASP A 196 8.35 -9.61 25.66
N THR A 197 7.35 -9.02 25.00
CA THR A 197 7.06 -7.58 25.16
C THR A 197 5.59 -7.27 24.90
N SER A 198 4.92 -6.62 25.85
CA SER A 198 3.59 -6.04 25.61
C SER A 198 3.69 -4.82 24.68
N ILE A 199 2.74 -4.74 23.74
CA ILE A 199 2.50 -3.56 22.93
C ILE A 199 1.20 -2.93 23.44
N SER A 200 1.31 -1.71 23.92
CA SER A 200 0.15 -0.92 24.33
C SER A 200 -0.24 0.09 23.25
N LYS A 201 -1.55 0.31 23.12
CA LYS A 201 -2.12 1.34 22.24
C LYS A 201 -1.72 2.75 22.69
N ILE A 202 -1.37 2.95 23.96
CA ILE A 202 -0.86 4.22 24.49
C ILE A 202 0.54 3.99 25.05
N ARG A 203 1.49 4.80 24.60
CA ARG A 203 2.91 4.67 24.97
C ARG A 203 3.58 6.02 25.17
N THR A 204 4.77 6.00 25.75
CA THR A 204 5.67 7.15 25.86
C THR A 204 6.81 7.07 24.86
N SER A 205 7.51 8.19 24.68
CA SER A 205 8.69 8.30 23.83
C SER A 205 9.81 8.99 24.58
N SER A 206 11.04 8.52 24.39
CA SER A 206 12.25 9.07 25.02
C SER A 206 12.95 10.09 24.14
N LYS A 207 12.64 10.13 22.84
CA LYS A 207 13.39 10.96 21.90
C LYS A 207 12.53 11.35 20.71
N LEU A 208 12.60 12.62 20.35
CA LEU A 208 11.93 13.18 19.19
C LEU A 208 12.90 13.25 18.01
N MET A 209 12.42 12.79 16.85
CA MET A 209 13.14 12.77 15.58
C MET A 209 12.37 13.61 14.56
N PHE A 210 13.03 14.59 13.96
CA PHE A 210 12.48 15.36 12.85
C PHE A 210 12.75 14.64 11.54
N GLY A 211 11.70 14.19 10.86
CA GLY A 211 11.80 13.61 9.54
C GLY A 211 11.78 14.66 8.44
N ILE A 212 12.80 14.65 7.58
CA ILE A 212 12.90 15.47 6.38
C ILE A 212 12.88 14.52 5.18
N SER A 213 11.70 14.32 4.61
CA SER A 213 11.47 13.38 3.52
C SER A 213 10.20 13.76 2.74
N ASP A 214 10.19 13.46 1.44
CA ASP A 214 8.99 13.53 0.59
C ASP A 214 8.08 12.30 0.77
N SER A 215 8.64 11.18 1.25
CA SER A 215 8.01 9.86 1.46
C SER A 215 8.31 9.35 2.86
N MET A 216 7.73 10.03 3.85
CA MET A 216 8.08 9.83 5.27
C MET A 216 7.72 8.43 5.81
N GLU A 217 6.92 7.62 5.11
CA GLU A 217 6.70 6.21 5.45
C GLU A 217 7.98 5.34 5.36
N GLN A 218 8.94 5.71 4.51
CA GLN A 218 10.18 4.95 4.29
C GLN A 218 11.23 5.18 5.39
N ILE A 219 11.05 6.21 6.22
CA ILE A 219 12.03 6.58 7.24
C ILE A 219 11.79 5.95 8.62
N PHE A 220 10.74 5.12 8.76
CA PHE A 220 10.40 4.50 10.04
C PHE A 220 11.23 3.27 10.38
N GLY A 221 11.73 2.55 9.37
CA GLY A 221 12.54 1.36 9.54
C GLY A 221 13.66 1.49 10.58
N PRO A 222 14.57 2.48 10.47
CA PRO A 222 15.73 2.60 11.36
C PRO A 222 15.43 3.19 12.74
N LEU A 223 14.21 3.68 12.98
CA LEU A 223 13.86 4.33 14.24
C LEU A 223 13.68 3.29 15.35
N LYS A 224 14.29 3.55 16.50
CA LYS A 224 14.13 2.69 17.68
C LYS A 224 12.69 2.75 18.19
N ARG A 225 12.33 1.74 18.98
CA ARG A 225 10.99 1.58 19.57
C ARG A 225 10.47 2.85 20.26
N ASN A 226 11.30 3.51 21.06
CA ASN A 226 10.90 4.66 21.87
C ASN A 226 11.16 6.02 21.21
N GLU A 227 11.61 6.02 19.95
CA GLU A 227 11.81 7.24 19.16
C GLU A 227 10.51 7.62 18.46
N LEU A 228 10.16 8.90 18.53
CA LEU A 228 8.95 9.45 17.95
C LEU A 228 9.32 10.30 16.74
N LEU A 229 8.77 9.94 15.57
CA LEU A 229 8.91 10.75 14.37
C LEU A 229 7.83 11.83 14.34
N VAL A 230 8.23 13.06 14.07
CA VAL A 230 7.31 14.17 13.88
C VAL A 230 7.64 14.96 12.62
N ASN A 231 6.60 15.58 12.04
CA ASN A 231 6.78 16.48 10.92
C ASN A 231 7.38 17.80 11.42
N PRO A 232 8.58 18.20 10.97
CA PRO A 232 9.21 19.46 11.40
C PRO A 232 8.41 20.70 11.00
N ASN A 233 7.46 20.59 10.06
CA ASN A 233 6.60 21.69 9.62
C ASN A 233 5.34 21.88 10.46
N ASP A 234 5.04 20.98 11.40
CA ASP A 234 3.90 21.13 12.31
C ASP A 234 4.10 22.35 13.24
N SER A 235 3.17 23.30 13.20
CA SER A 235 3.23 24.53 14.00
C SER A 235 3.20 24.28 15.50
N VAL A 236 2.52 23.22 15.94
CA VAL A 236 2.45 22.83 17.36
C VAL A 236 3.82 22.34 17.80
N VAL A 237 4.46 21.51 16.98
CA VAL A 237 5.78 20.94 17.30
C VAL A 237 6.87 22.02 17.37
N LYS A 238 6.80 23.04 16.51
CA LYS A 238 7.69 24.22 16.57
C LYS A 238 7.57 25.03 17.86
N SER A 239 6.47 24.89 18.60
CA SER A 239 6.25 25.63 19.86
C SER A 239 6.88 24.96 21.09
N PHE A 240 7.40 23.74 20.97
CA PHE A 240 8.00 23.02 22.10
C PHE A 240 9.31 23.70 22.53
N SER A 241 9.30 24.37 23.67
CA SER A 241 10.48 25.08 24.17
C SER A 241 11.61 24.12 24.54
N GLY A 242 12.81 24.32 23.97
CA GLY A 242 14.03 23.57 24.33
C GLY A 242 14.13 22.14 23.77
N VAL A 243 13.05 21.60 23.18
CA VAL A 243 13.04 20.25 22.60
C VAL A 243 13.70 20.22 21.22
N PHE A 244 13.59 21.30 20.44
CA PHE A 244 14.13 21.36 19.07
C PHE A 244 15.66 21.24 19.03
N ASP A 245 16.36 21.83 20.01
CA ASP A 245 17.82 21.74 20.08
C ASP A 245 18.33 20.37 20.55
N GLN A 246 17.45 19.57 21.16
CA GLN A 246 17.75 18.24 21.71
C GLN A 246 17.26 17.10 20.82
N SER A 247 16.37 17.38 19.88
CA SER A 247 15.85 16.40 18.93
C SER A 247 16.90 15.94 17.93
N GLY A 248 16.76 14.68 17.49
CA GLY A 248 17.50 14.19 16.35
C GLY A 248 16.86 14.59 15.03
N GLN A 249 17.60 14.43 13.95
CA GLN A 249 17.14 14.65 12.58
C GLN A 249 17.33 13.38 11.79
N LEU A 250 16.35 13.09 10.93
CA LEU A 250 16.40 11.99 9.98
C LEU A 250 16.07 12.55 8.60
N ILE A 251 17.05 12.50 7.72
CA ILE A 251 16.94 13.01 6.35
C ILE A 251 16.89 11.81 5.42
N GLN A 252 15.89 11.74 4.54
CA GLN A 252 15.91 10.81 3.41
C GLN A 252 16.53 11.49 2.19
N ALA A 253 17.49 10.82 1.57
CA ALA A 253 18.04 11.28 0.31
C ALA A 253 17.22 10.80 -0.88
N LYS A 254 17.11 11.65 -1.90
CA LYS A 254 16.45 11.34 -3.16
C LYS A 254 17.38 10.52 -4.02
N ASN A 255 16.92 9.34 -4.43
CA ASN A 255 17.65 8.43 -5.30
C ASN A 255 17.39 8.79 -6.78
N SER A 256 18.44 9.16 -7.51
CA SER A 256 18.34 9.60 -8.91
C SER A 256 17.71 8.56 -9.86
N GLN A 257 17.94 7.27 -9.64
CA GLN A 257 17.36 6.22 -10.49
C GLN A 257 15.85 6.06 -10.22
N VAL A 258 15.42 6.20 -8.96
CA VAL A 258 14.00 6.21 -8.57
C VAL A 258 13.30 7.45 -9.12
N GLU A 259 13.94 8.63 -9.07
CA GLU A 259 13.40 9.84 -9.67
C GLU A 259 13.22 9.69 -11.19
N GLU A 260 14.17 9.08 -11.89
CA GLU A 260 14.05 8.82 -13.32
C GLU A 260 12.93 7.83 -13.65
N LEU A 261 12.81 6.74 -12.89
CA LEU A 261 11.72 5.76 -13.00
C LEU A 261 10.36 6.43 -12.80
N ASN A 262 10.19 7.18 -11.71
CA ASN A 262 8.93 7.87 -11.39
C ASN A 262 8.62 8.97 -12.42
N GLY A 263 9.64 9.67 -12.91
CA GLY A 263 9.52 10.62 -14.01
C GLY A 263 9.08 9.96 -15.32
N PHE A 264 9.56 8.75 -15.61
CA PHE A 264 9.14 7.98 -16.78
C PHE A 264 7.68 7.52 -16.68
N ILE A 265 7.26 7.04 -15.51
CA ILE A 265 5.89 6.54 -15.26
C ILE A 265 4.87 7.69 -15.29
N SER A 266 5.22 8.83 -14.68
CA SER A 266 4.31 9.98 -14.55
C SER A 266 4.23 10.85 -15.81
N ALA A 267 5.26 10.86 -16.66
CA ALA A 267 5.23 11.60 -17.91
C ALA A 267 4.19 11.01 -18.86
N GLN A 268 3.32 11.87 -19.43
CA GLN A 268 2.55 11.50 -20.63
C GLN A 268 3.51 10.94 -21.67
N SER A 269 3.23 9.76 -22.22
CA SER A 269 4.15 8.98 -23.08
C SER A 269 4.83 9.84 -24.15
N LYS A 270 6.03 10.35 -23.83
CA LYS A 270 6.87 11.11 -24.76
C LYS A 270 7.84 10.14 -25.38
N LEU A 271 7.74 9.98 -26.69
CA LEU A 271 8.61 9.09 -27.45
C LEU A 271 10.10 9.44 -27.25
N SER A 272 10.44 10.72 -27.11
CA SER A 272 11.81 11.17 -26.87
C SER A 272 12.47 10.49 -25.67
N ASN A 273 11.71 10.21 -24.60
CA ASN A 273 12.25 9.57 -23.41
C ASN A 273 12.54 8.08 -23.63
N ARG A 274 11.92 7.45 -24.63
CA ARG A 274 12.19 6.05 -24.99
C ARG A 274 13.40 5.90 -25.90
N LEU A 275 13.88 6.96 -26.53
CA LEU A 275 14.98 6.90 -27.51
C LEU A 275 16.35 7.25 -26.93
N LEU A 276 16.52 7.04 -25.62
CA LEU A 276 17.74 7.34 -24.89
C LEU A 276 18.36 6.04 -24.39
N ARG A 277 19.68 5.94 -24.42
CA ARG A 277 20.39 4.92 -23.64
C ARG A 277 20.60 5.46 -22.23
N ARG A 278 20.36 4.63 -21.22
CA ARG A 278 20.51 5.02 -19.81
C ARG A 278 21.71 4.33 -19.19
N ASP A 279 22.35 5.04 -18.28
CA ASP A 279 23.47 4.55 -17.50
C ASP A 279 23.01 4.29 -16.06
N VAL A 280 23.10 3.04 -15.64
CA VAL A 280 22.73 2.55 -14.30
C VAL A 280 23.96 2.24 -13.44
N SER A 281 25.16 2.61 -13.89
CA SER A 281 26.42 2.38 -13.18
C SER A 281 26.64 3.33 -12.01
N ASN A 282 25.85 4.39 -11.89
CA ASN A 282 25.91 5.32 -10.78
C ASN A 282 24.51 5.60 -10.22
N VAL A 283 24.45 5.86 -8.92
CA VAL A 283 23.28 6.44 -8.27
C VAL A 283 23.72 7.69 -7.52
N VAL A 284 22.96 8.78 -7.69
CA VAL A 284 23.16 10.04 -6.98
C VAL A 284 22.09 10.17 -5.92
N TYR A 285 22.51 10.25 -4.67
CA TYR A 285 21.67 10.58 -3.53
C TYR A 285 21.74 12.08 -3.25
N SER A 286 20.65 12.79 -3.53
CA SER A 286 20.54 14.24 -3.32
C SER A 286 19.76 14.52 -2.04
N PHE A 287 20.30 15.35 -1.14
CA PHE A 287 19.64 15.65 0.14
C PHE A 287 19.99 17.04 0.68
N VAL A 288 19.17 17.54 1.61
CA VAL A 288 19.34 18.86 2.22
C VAL A 288 19.59 18.71 3.70
N VAL A 289 20.73 19.22 4.15
CA VAL A 289 21.14 19.23 5.54
C VAL A 289 20.70 20.56 6.18
N PRO A 290 19.84 20.54 7.20
CA PRO A 290 19.27 21.76 7.78
C PRO A 290 20.22 22.46 8.77
N LYS A 291 21.24 21.76 9.28
CA LYS A 291 22.21 22.31 10.23
C LYS A 291 23.52 21.55 10.12
N PHE A 292 24.64 22.26 10.20
CA PHE A 292 25.97 21.65 10.30
C PHE A 292 26.03 20.63 11.46
N GLY A 293 26.57 19.45 11.19
CA GLY A 293 26.70 18.41 12.20
C GLY A 293 27.25 17.09 11.68
N LYS A 294 27.34 16.11 12.58
CA LYS A 294 27.71 14.73 12.23
C LYS A 294 26.44 13.94 11.91
N TYR A 295 26.39 13.37 10.71
CA TYR A 295 25.28 12.55 10.27
C TYR A 295 25.78 11.16 9.98
N ARG A 296 25.08 10.17 10.50
CA ARG A 296 25.31 8.76 10.26
C ARG A 296 24.55 8.36 8.99
N PRO A 297 25.23 7.91 7.93
CA PRO A 297 24.56 7.31 6.78
C PRO A 297 23.99 5.93 7.13
N LEU A 298 22.82 5.62 6.60
CA LEU A 298 22.19 4.31 6.63
C LEU A 298 21.71 3.97 5.22
N LEU A 299 22.17 2.86 4.66
CA LEU A 299 21.74 2.35 3.37
C LEU A 299 20.81 1.17 3.58
N GLU A 300 19.64 1.18 2.95
CA GLU A 300 18.72 0.04 2.94
C GLU A 300 19.44 -1.21 2.41
N ARG A 301 19.33 -2.29 3.17
CA ARG A 301 20.17 -3.48 3.02
C ARG A 301 19.76 -4.36 1.83
N PHE A 302 18.51 -4.26 1.39
CA PHE A 302 17.90 -5.18 0.43
C PHE A 302 18.76 -5.37 -0.83
N SER A 303 19.41 -6.52 -0.92
CA SER A 303 20.14 -7.01 -2.10
C SER A 303 21.20 -6.07 -2.70
N ILE A 304 21.85 -5.25 -1.88
CA ILE A 304 22.88 -4.31 -2.34
C ILE A 304 24.10 -5.02 -2.98
N GLU A 305 24.36 -6.28 -2.63
CA GLU A 305 25.46 -7.07 -3.21
C GLU A 305 25.27 -7.33 -4.71
N ASP A 306 24.03 -7.42 -5.18
CA ASP A 306 23.73 -7.63 -6.60
C ASP A 306 24.17 -6.42 -7.46
N PHE A 307 24.43 -5.29 -6.81
CA PHE A 307 24.97 -4.07 -7.41
C PHE A 307 26.46 -3.88 -7.11
N GLY A 308 27.15 -4.92 -6.63
CA GLY A 308 28.59 -4.90 -6.34
C GLY A 308 28.98 -4.09 -5.11
N LEU A 309 28.03 -3.75 -4.23
CA LEU A 309 28.32 -3.08 -2.97
C LEU A 309 28.62 -4.12 -1.89
N ASP A 310 29.75 -3.97 -1.21
CA ASP A 310 30.13 -4.82 -0.08
C ASP A 310 30.00 -4.05 1.25
N PRO A 311 28.97 -4.35 2.07
CA PRO A 311 28.75 -3.65 3.32
C PRO A 311 29.73 -4.04 4.44
N GLN A 312 30.64 -4.99 4.22
CA GLN A 312 31.64 -5.40 5.22
C GLN A 312 32.96 -4.64 5.08
N ILE A 313 33.33 -4.28 3.86
CA ILE A 313 34.62 -3.63 3.56
C ILE A 313 34.50 -2.10 3.57
N GLY A 314 33.32 -1.59 3.19
CA GLY A 314 33.03 -0.17 3.03
C GLY A 314 32.84 0.23 1.58
N ILE A 315 32.17 1.36 1.39
CA ILE A 315 31.70 1.80 0.08
C ILE A 315 32.51 3.01 -0.36
N ASN A 316 33.18 2.88 -1.50
CA ASN A 316 33.82 4.01 -2.17
C ASN A 316 32.71 4.88 -2.79
N ALA A 317 32.64 6.14 -2.36
CA ALA A 317 31.63 7.09 -2.80
C ALA A 317 32.28 8.44 -3.14
N GLU A 318 31.47 9.34 -3.68
CA GLU A 318 31.87 10.73 -3.94
C GLU A 318 30.85 11.65 -3.28
N LEU A 319 31.29 12.47 -2.32
CA LEU A 319 30.48 13.46 -1.65
C LEU A 319 30.86 14.85 -2.18
N ASP A 320 29.90 15.50 -2.84
CA ASP A 320 30.05 16.84 -3.44
C ASP A 320 31.30 16.99 -4.32
N GLY A 321 31.59 15.98 -5.13
CA GLY A 321 32.78 15.98 -6.01
C GLY A 321 34.04 15.39 -5.39
N ASN A 322 34.04 15.09 -4.08
CA ASN A 322 35.22 14.63 -3.36
C ASN A 322 35.10 13.13 -3.05
N PRO A 323 36.13 12.32 -3.37
CA PRO A 323 36.11 10.90 -3.06
C PRO A 323 36.14 10.68 -1.54
N ILE A 324 35.25 9.83 -1.05
CA ILE A 324 35.17 9.42 0.35
C ILE A 324 35.04 7.90 0.46
N LEU A 325 35.53 7.34 1.56
CA LEU A 325 35.26 5.94 1.93
C LEU A 325 34.27 5.94 3.08
N ILE A 326 33.10 5.36 2.86
CA ILE A 326 32.07 5.20 3.89
C ILE A 326 32.31 3.87 4.61
N ILE A 327 32.72 3.95 5.88
CA ILE A 327 33.13 2.80 6.68
C ILE A 327 31.91 2.21 7.41
N PRO A 328 31.64 0.90 7.31
CA PRO A 328 30.50 0.28 7.98
C PRO A 328 30.74 0.19 9.48
N ARG A 329 29.68 0.43 10.25
CA ARG A 329 29.69 0.40 11.72
C ARG A 329 28.85 -0.75 12.27
N GLN A 330 27.62 -0.88 11.77
CA GLN A 330 26.68 -1.91 12.17
C GLN A 330 25.87 -2.35 10.95
N ASN A 331 25.54 -3.63 10.90
CA ASN A 331 24.74 -4.21 9.82
C ASN A 331 23.65 -5.07 10.45
N ASP A 332 22.40 -4.81 10.11
CA ASP A 332 21.26 -5.68 10.42
C ASP A 332 20.59 -6.17 9.13
N ASP A 333 19.41 -6.78 9.22
CA ASP A 333 18.72 -7.30 8.04
C ASP A 333 18.08 -6.22 7.16
N SER A 334 17.95 -4.99 7.68
CA SER A 334 17.17 -3.90 7.09
C SER A 334 18.06 -2.75 6.62
N TYR A 335 19.12 -2.42 7.37
CA TYR A 335 20.05 -1.34 7.04
C TYR A 335 21.52 -1.68 7.33
N VAL A 336 22.38 -1.09 6.51
CA VAL A 336 23.81 -0.94 6.79
C VAL A 336 24.04 0.45 7.34
N SER A 337 24.44 0.53 8.60
CA SER A 337 24.81 1.79 9.24
C SER A 337 26.30 2.03 9.16
N PHE A 338 26.69 3.25 8.83
CA PHE A 338 28.07 3.65 8.64
C PHE A 338 28.59 4.57 9.74
N GLU A 339 29.90 4.85 9.73
CA GLU A 339 30.49 5.85 10.61
C GLU A 339 29.96 7.27 10.28
N PRO A 340 29.76 8.14 11.28
CA PRO A 340 29.26 9.50 11.05
C PRO A 340 30.21 10.33 10.20
N ILE A 341 29.64 11.04 9.22
CA ILE A 341 30.33 12.01 8.37
C ILE A 341 29.93 13.44 8.78
N GLU A 342 30.86 14.39 8.68
CA GLU A 342 30.57 15.80 8.92
C GLU A 342 29.97 16.43 7.65
N LEU A 343 28.82 17.08 7.80
CA LEU A 343 28.11 17.72 6.71
C LEU A 343 27.82 19.18 7.07
N SER A 344 27.99 20.06 6.09
CA SER A 344 27.58 21.47 6.18
C SER A 344 26.07 21.63 6.06
N GLU A 345 25.56 22.79 6.47
CA GLU A 345 24.19 23.16 6.13
C GLU A 345 24.09 23.45 4.62
N GLY A 346 23.08 22.89 3.95
CA GLY A 346 22.85 23.08 2.52
C GLY A 346 22.55 21.80 1.75
N ASN A 347 22.66 21.89 0.42
CA ASN A 347 22.43 20.77 -0.49
C ASN A 347 23.70 19.94 -0.64
N HIS A 348 23.53 18.63 -0.65
CA HIS A 348 24.61 17.66 -0.78
C HIS A 348 24.23 16.56 -1.78
N ASN A 349 25.25 16.06 -2.47
CA ASN A 349 25.13 14.93 -3.40
C ASN A 349 26.14 13.85 -3.02
N LEU A 350 25.64 12.65 -2.76
CA LEU A 350 26.46 11.46 -2.55
C LEU A 350 26.30 10.50 -3.73
N VAL A 351 27.38 10.24 -4.46
CA VAL A 351 27.38 9.34 -5.61
C VAL A 351 27.95 7.98 -5.21
N LEU A 352 27.19 6.91 -5.44
CA LEU A 352 27.68 5.54 -5.33
C LEU A 352 27.89 4.95 -6.72
N ARG A 353 29.02 4.26 -6.90
CA ARG A 353 29.31 3.48 -8.10
C ARG A 353 28.76 2.07 -7.94
N LEU A 354 27.95 1.65 -8.90
CA LEU A 354 27.27 0.37 -8.93
C LEU A 354 27.86 -0.51 -10.03
N SER A 355 27.98 -1.80 -9.75
CA SER A 355 28.25 -2.84 -10.74
C SER A 355 26.93 -3.52 -11.09
N SER A 356 26.13 -2.90 -11.95
CA SER A 356 24.82 -3.41 -12.38
C SER A 356 24.98 -4.42 -13.53
N PRO A 357 24.86 -5.75 -13.30
CA PRO A 357 25.07 -6.74 -14.34
C PRO A 357 23.92 -6.73 -15.36
N ASN A 358 24.23 -6.98 -16.64
CA ASN A 358 23.20 -7.27 -17.63
C ASN A 358 22.59 -8.66 -17.35
N LEU A 359 21.27 -8.70 -17.16
CA LEU A 359 20.52 -9.92 -16.85
C LEU A 359 20.14 -10.74 -18.08
N ILE A 360 20.40 -10.22 -19.28
CA ILE A 360 20.22 -10.90 -20.57
C ILE A 360 21.52 -11.57 -20.99
N LYS A 361 21.46 -12.88 -21.28
CA LYS A 361 22.57 -13.63 -21.88
C LYS A 361 22.51 -13.51 -23.40
N SER A 362 23.67 -13.33 -24.03
CA SER A 362 23.81 -13.24 -25.50
C SER A 362 22.97 -12.12 -26.15
N GLY A 363 22.63 -11.06 -25.43
CA GLY A 363 21.82 -9.95 -25.96
C GLY A 363 22.54 -9.07 -27.00
N GLY A 364 23.88 -9.12 -27.03
CA GLY A 364 24.70 -8.54 -28.10
C GLY A 364 25.09 -9.53 -29.20
N PHE A 365 24.52 -10.74 -29.21
CA PHE A 365 24.64 -11.72 -30.31
C PHE A 365 26.07 -12.19 -30.69
N GLU A 366 27.09 -11.86 -29.90
CA GLU A 366 28.48 -12.23 -30.20
C GLU A 366 28.81 -13.72 -29.98
N GLY A 367 28.05 -14.40 -29.11
CA GLY A 367 28.23 -15.80 -28.72
C GLY A 367 27.21 -16.77 -29.32
N GLU A 368 26.90 -17.86 -28.60
CA GLU A 368 25.86 -18.82 -28.99
C GLU A 368 24.46 -18.19 -28.96
N GLU A 369 23.54 -18.67 -29.82
CA GLU A 369 22.14 -18.22 -29.86
C GLU A 369 21.48 -18.43 -28.49
N GLY A 370 21.20 -17.32 -27.78
CA GLY A 370 20.65 -17.32 -26.42
C GLY A 370 19.15 -17.04 -26.33
N PHE A 371 18.40 -17.15 -27.43
CA PHE A 371 16.97 -16.82 -27.50
C PHE A 371 16.12 -17.98 -28.03
N ILE A 372 14.85 -17.98 -27.64
CA ILE A 372 13.85 -18.94 -28.10
C ILE A 372 13.07 -18.32 -29.27
N LYS A 373 13.03 -19.01 -30.41
CA LYS A 373 12.25 -18.61 -31.59
C LYS A 373 10.76 -18.91 -31.36
N ARG A 374 9.89 -17.92 -31.52
CA ARG A 374 8.42 -18.04 -31.36
C ARG A 374 7.74 -17.74 -32.69
N GLY A 375 6.95 -18.69 -33.20
CA GLY A 375 6.37 -18.60 -34.54
C GLY A 375 7.34 -19.02 -35.65
N ASN A 376 6.79 -19.21 -36.84
CA ASN A 376 7.52 -19.72 -38.00
C ASN A 376 7.96 -18.55 -38.89
N GLY A 377 9.26 -18.29 -38.95
CA GLY A 377 9.85 -17.19 -39.72
C GLY A 377 11.38 -17.26 -39.72
N ASP A 378 12.02 -16.26 -40.31
CA ASP A 378 13.47 -16.28 -40.51
C ASP A 378 14.19 -15.47 -39.42
N TYR A 379 15.06 -16.15 -38.68
CA TYR A 379 15.87 -15.60 -37.58
C TYR A 379 17.34 -15.82 -37.91
N ARG A 380 18.08 -14.74 -38.15
CA ARG A 380 19.51 -14.82 -38.51
C ARG A 380 20.33 -13.86 -37.68
N VAL A 381 21.37 -14.36 -37.03
CA VAL A 381 22.43 -13.51 -36.51
C VAL A 381 23.36 -13.16 -37.68
N LEU A 382 23.39 -11.88 -38.05
CA LEU A 382 24.22 -11.33 -39.11
C LEU A 382 25.36 -10.53 -38.50
N GLY A 383 26.47 -10.35 -39.22
CA GLY A 383 27.58 -9.50 -38.78
C GLY A 383 27.99 -8.50 -39.85
N ASP A 384 28.28 -7.26 -39.45
CA ASP A 384 28.90 -6.25 -40.30
C ASP A 384 30.11 -5.62 -39.61
N LYS A 385 31.27 -5.67 -40.28
CA LYS A 385 32.57 -5.07 -39.94
C LYS A 385 33.20 -5.37 -38.57
N ASN A 386 32.43 -5.60 -37.49
CA ASN A 386 32.81 -6.07 -36.15
C ASN A 386 31.62 -6.27 -35.19
N GLU A 387 30.36 -6.00 -35.59
CA GLU A 387 29.17 -6.14 -34.73
C GLU A 387 28.26 -7.26 -35.27
N LYS A 388 27.75 -8.12 -34.38
CA LYS A 388 26.69 -9.08 -34.71
C LYS A 388 25.34 -8.61 -34.19
N TYR A 389 24.31 -8.77 -35.00
CA TYR A 389 22.95 -8.38 -34.66
C TYR A 389 21.93 -9.44 -35.10
N LEU A 390 20.81 -9.50 -34.39
CA LEU A 390 19.69 -10.38 -34.74
C LEU A 390 18.83 -9.72 -35.82
N ASN A 391 18.64 -10.42 -36.93
CA ASN A 391 17.68 -10.07 -37.97
C ASN A 391 16.47 -11.00 -37.91
N ILE A 392 15.28 -10.44 -37.82
CA ILE A 392 14.01 -11.16 -37.83
C ILE A 392 13.21 -10.73 -39.06
N LEU A 393 12.88 -11.68 -39.94
CA LEU A 393 12.03 -11.47 -41.11
C LEU A 393 10.76 -12.30 -40.98
N ASN A 394 9.62 -11.60 -40.89
CA ASN A 394 8.29 -12.19 -40.87
C ASN A 394 7.66 -12.07 -42.25
N SER A 395 7.88 -13.09 -43.10
CA SER A 395 7.31 -13.20 -44.45
C SER A 395 6.38 -14.41 -44.62
N GLU A 396 6.24 -15.27 -43.61
CA GLU A 396 5.45 -16.51 -43.70
C GLU A 396 4.07 -16.37 -43.02
N GLY A 397 3.05 -16.96 -43.65
CA GLY A 397 1.69 -16.97 -43.12
C GLY A 397 1.43 -18.14 -42.17
N LEU A 398 0.79 -17.83 -41.03
CA LEU A 398 0.27 -18.72 -39.98
C LEU A 398 1.33 -19.54 -39.22
N SER A 399 1.58 -19.15 -37.97
CA SER A 399 2.19 -20.03 -36.97
C SER A 399 1.25 -21.20 -36.61
N SER A 400 1.80 -22.24 -35.99
CA SER A 400 1.04 -23.35 -35.42
C SER A 400 0.19 -22.98 -34.20
N ASP A 401 0.42 -21.81 -33.59
CA ASP A 401 -0.30 -21.32 -32.39
C ASP A 401 -1.39 -20.28 -32.71
N GLY A 402 -1.59 -19.94 -34.00
CA GLY A 402 -2.58 -18.96 -34.45
C GLY A 402 -2.14 -17.50 -34.33
N ASN A 403 -0.97 -17.22 -33.74
CA ASN A 403 -0.37 -15.88 -33.72
C ASN A 403 0.46 -15.63 -34.99
N ARG A 404 0.12 -14.60 -35.77
CA ARG A 404 0.85 -14.33 -37.02
C ARG A 404 2.17 -13.60 -36.78
N ASP A 405 2.31 -12.95 -35.63
CA ASP A 405 3.56 -12.28 -35.27
C ASP A 405 4.59 -13.31 -34.83
N ILE A 406 5.85 -13.05 -35.14
CA ILE A 406 6.98 -13.91 -34.74
C ILE A 406 7.90 -13.12 -33.80
N SER A 407 8.52 -13.80 -32.84
CA SER A 407 9.36 -13.14 -31.83
C SER A 407 10.58 -13.95 -31.42
N ALA A 408 11.63 -13.24 -31.04
CA ALA A 408 12.77 -13.81 -30.31
C ALA A 408 12.58 -13.52 -28.81
N SER A 409 12.49 -14.57 -28.01
CA SER A 409 12.20 -14.51 -26.58
C SER A 409 13.47 -14.77 -25.76
N PHE A 410 13.77 -13.86 -24.83
CA PHE A 410 14.96 -13.87 -23.97
C PHE A 410 14.53 -13.95 -22.50
N LYS A 411 15.05 -14.94 -21.78
CA LYS A 411 14.81 -15.07 -20.34
C LYS A 411 15.68 -14.08 -19.56
N VAL A 412 15.06 -13.33 -18.64
CA VAL A 412 15.78 -12.50 -17.68
C VAL A 412 16.33 -13.40 -16.57
N ASN A 413 17.66 -13.47 -16.44
CA ASN A 413 18.29 -14.29 -15.42
C ASN A 413 18.19 -13.60 -14.04
N ASN A 414 18.05 -14.41 -12.98
CA ASN A 414 17.95 -13.93 -11.60
C ASN A 414 16.87 -12.86 -11.39
N PHE A 415 15.74 -13.01 -12.09
CA PHE A 415 14.61 -12.11 -11.94
C PHE A 415 14.03 -12.18 -10.52
N ASP A 416 14.03 -11.03 -9.85
CA ASP A 416 13.40 -10.75 -8.57
C ASP A 416 12.16 -9.87 -8.78
N PRO A 417 10.93 -10.35 -8.46
CA PRO A 417 9.69 -9.59 -8.64
C PRO A 417 9.52 -8.43 -7.66
N LEU A 418 10.45 -8.25 -6.71
CA LEU A 418 10.46 -7.12 -5.77
C LEU A 418 11.26 -5.91 -6.28
N ARG A 419 11.89 -6.01 -7.45
CA ARG A 419 12.68 -4.93 -8.07
C ARG A 419 12.03 -4.41 -9.33
N ASP A 420 12.33 -3.15 -9.64
CA ASP A 420 12.02 -2.56 -10.93
C ASP A 420 13.17 -2.79 -11.92
N TYR A 421 12.87 -2.80 -13.21
CA TYR A 421 13.84 -3.10 -14.26
C TYR A 421 13.86 -2.03 -15.34
N LEU A 422 15.05 -1.77 -15.87
CA LEU A 422 15.26 -1.05 -17.14
C LEU A 422 15.57 -2.07 -18.22
N VAL A 423 14.82 -2.00 -19.32
CA VAL A 423 15.10 -2.72 -20.55
C VAL A 423 15.57 -1.72 -21.60
N GLN A 424 16.66 -2.03 -22.28
CA GLN A 424 17.13 -1.22 -23.40
C GLN A 424 17.76 -2.08 -24.49
N PHE A 425 17.64 -1.62 -25.74
CA PHE A 425 18.23 -2.28 -26.91
C PHE A 425 18.37 -1.29 -28.07
N ARG A 426 19.14 -1.67 -29.09
CA ARG A 426 19.20 -1.00 -30.38
C ARG A 426 18.32 -1.71 -31.38
N TYR A 427 17.64 -0.96 -32.24
CA TYR A 427 16.90 -1.53 -33.34
C TYR A 427 16.94 -0.67 -34.61
N LYS A 428 16.65 -1.31 -35.74
CA LYS A 428 16.30 -0.65 -37.00
C LYS A 428 15.29 -1.48 -37.77
N GLN A 429 14.28 -0.80 -38.33
CA GLN A 429 13.26 -1.39 -39.17
C GLN A 429 13.61 -1.14 -40.63
N ILE A 430 13.80 -2.21 -41.41
CA ILE A 430 14.22 -2.10 -42.81
C ILE A 430 12.99 -1.84 -43.70
N PHE A 431 11.91 -2.62 -43.49
CA PHE A 431 10.62 -2.44 -44.16
C PHE A 431 9.52 -3.18 -43.39
N GLY A 432 8.26 -2.88 -43.72
CA GLY A 432 7.07 -3.53 -43.15
C GLY A 432 6.37 -2.70 -42.08
N SER A 433 5.67 -3.36 -41.14
CA SER A 433 4.96 -2.69 -40.03
C SER A 433 5.88 -2.40 -38.84
N ASN A 434 5.45 -1.47 -37.98
CA ASN A 434 6.19 -1.08 -36.79
C ASN A 434 6.38 -2.26 -35.83
N PRO A 435 7.63 -2.61 -35.45
CA PRO A 435 7.88 -3.66 -34.50
C PRO A 435 7.38 -3.31 -33.10
N SER A 436 7.39 -4.31 -32.23
CA SER A 436 7.12 -4.13 -30.81
C SER A 436 8.11 -4.92 -29.97
N SER A 437 8.27 -4.47 -28.73
CA SER A 437 8.88 -5.26 -27.66
C SER A 437 7.80 -5.61 -26.64
N MET A 438 7.83 -6.83 -26.12
CA MET A 438 6.87 -7.31 -25.14
C MET A 438 7.59 -7.92 -23.96
N ILE A 439 7.27 -7.48 -22.75
CA ILE A 439 7.69 -8.14 -21.52
C ILE A 439 6.56 -9.05 -21.06
N VAL A 440 6.88 -10.31 -20.78
CA VAL A 440 5.95 -11.32 -20.28
C VAL A 440 6.41 -11.78 -18.91
N GLN A 441 5.62 -11.50 -17.89
CA GLN A 441 5.79 -12.06 -16.55
C GLN A 441 4.79 -13.20 -16.34
N LYS A 442 5.28 -14.37 -15.92
CA LYS A 442 4.47 -15.59 -15.83
C LYS A 442 4.87 -16.46 -14.63
N LYS A 443 3.92 -17.24 -14.11
CA LYS A 443 4.15 -18.28 -13.10
C LYS A 443 3.79 -19.64 -13.69
N GLY A 444 4.79 -20.40 -14.13
CA GLY A 444 4.56 -21.56 -14.99
C GLY A 444 3.86 -21.13 -16.28
N ASP A 445 2.69 -21.71 -16.56
CA ASP A 445 1.86 -21.37 -17.73
C ASP A 445 0.88 -20.20 -17.48
N ILE A 446 0.82 -19.68 -16.25
CA ILE A 446 -0.13 -18.60 -15.89
C ILE A 446 0.52 -17.25 -16.20
N LEU A 447 -0.12 -16.50 -17.10
CA LEU A 447 0.24 -15.12 -17.38
C LEU A 447 -0.09 -14.21 -16.19
N VAL A 448 0.91 -13.48 -15.69
CA VAL A 448 0.77 -12.57 -14.55
C VAL A 448 0.61 -11.13 -15.04
N LYS A 449 1.56 -10.67 -15.87
CA LYS A 449 1.57 -9.32 -16.42
C LYS A 449 2.22 -9.31 -17.79
N VAL A 450 1.70 -8.47 -18.68
CA VAL A 450 2.27 -8.20 -20.00
C VAL A 450 2.40 -6.70 -20.18
N GLN A 451 3.52 -6.25 -20.71
CA GLN A 451 3.74 -4.87 -21.14
C GLN A 451 4.23 -4.89 -22.58
N VAL A 452 3.55 -4.15 -23.47
CA VAL A 452 3.92 -4.05 -24.88
C VAL A 452 4.31 -2.62 -25.20
N GLU A 453 5.47 -2.44 -25.81
CA GLU A 453 5.97 -1.16 -26.30
C GLU A 453 6.05 -1.21 -27.82
N ALA A 454 5.31 -0.33 -28.49
CA ALA A 454 5.38 -0.16 -29.94
C ALA A 454 6.62 0.67 -30.31
N LEU A 455 7.38 0.19 -31.27
CA LEU A 455 8.61 0.83 -31.73
C LEU A 455 8.31 1.71 -32.96
N PRO A 456 8.71 2.99 -32.98
CA PRO A 456 8.61 3.80 -34.18
C PRO A 456 9.40 3.22 -35.35
N ASN A 457 9.01 3.58 -36.57
CA ASN A 457 9.79 3.21 -37.73
C ASN A 457 11.07 4.05 -37.84
N TYR A 458 12.22 3.41 -37.63
CA TYR A 458 13.52 3.99 -37.91
C TYR A 458 14.34 3.08 -38.85
N PRO A 459 14.74 3.57 -40.03
CA PRO A 459 15.57 2.81 -40.96
C PRO A 459 17.02 2.67 -40.47
N GLU A 460 17.46 3.58 -39.62
CA GLU A 460 18.79 3.59 -39.00
C GLU A 460 18.76 3.03 -37.58
N TRP A 461 19.93 2.62 -37.07
CA TRP A 461 20.08 2.15 -35.69
C TRP A 461 19.69 3.23 -34.69
N ASN A 462 18.71 2.93 -33.84
CA ASN A 462 18.27 3.79 -32.74
C ASN A 462 18.21 3.01 -31.43
N ASN A 463 18.52 3.70 -30.34
CA ASN A 463 18.32 3.16 -28.99
C ASN A 463 16.83 3.20 -28.66
N PHE A 464 16.37 2.18 -27.95
CA PHE A 464 15.04 2.14 -27.35
C PHE A 464 15.15 1.62 -25.92
N SER A 465 14.45 2.26 -24.98
CA SER A 465 14.52 1.91 -23.57
C SER A 465 13.24 2.26 -22.83
N PHE A 466 12.91 1.45 -21.84
CA PHE A 466 11.72 1.62 -21.02
C PHE A 466 11.85 0.87 -19.70
N TYR A 467 11.03 1.26 -18.73
CA TYR A 467 10.98 0.62 -17.42
C TYR A 467 9.86 -0.42 -17.33
N TYR A 468 10.09 -1.41 -16.47
CA TYR A 468 9.13 -2.45 -16.13
C TYR A 468 9.02 -2.60 -14.62
N GLN A 469 7.80 -2.47 -14.09
CA GLN A 469 7.49 -2.69 -12.68
C GLN A 469 6.77 -4.04 -12.52
N PRO A 470 7.39 -5.08 -11.96
CA PRO A 470 6.76 -6.39 -11.81
C PRO A 470 5.53 -6.40 -10.91
N VAL A 471 4.68 -7.41 -11.09
CA VAL A 471 3.75 -7.82 -10.03
C VAL A 471 4.56 -8.57 -8.97
N LYS A 472 4.42 -8.21 -7.69
CA LYS A 472 5.17 -8.78 -6.55
C LYS A 472 4.72 -10.22 -6.22
N THR A 473 4.95 -11.16 -7.14
CA THR A 473 4.60 -12.59 -7.07
C THR A 473 5.73 -13.45 -7.60
N GLU A 474 5.84 -14.67 -7.08
CA GLU A 474 6.78 -15.67 -7.57
C GLU A 474 6.50 -15.95 -9.06
N SER A 475 7.43 -15.55 -9.91
CA SER A 475 7.25 -15.56 -11.36
C SER A 475 8.60 -15.48 -12.08
N GLU A 476 8.57 -15.71 -13.38
CA GLU A 476 9.67 -15.51 -14.31
C GLU A 476 9.34 -14.34 -15.25
N MET A 477 10.38 -13.72 -15.82
CA MET A 477 10.25 -12.63 -16.79
C MET A 477 10.99 -12.99 -18.08
N ASP A 478 10.28 -12.86 -19.20
CA ASP A 478 10.83 -12.96 -20.55
C ASP A 478 10.66 -11.61 -21.27
N ILE A 479 11.62 -11.28 -22.14
CA ILE A 479 11.56 -10.14 -23.06
C ILE A 479 11.46 -10.68 -24.48
N GLU A 480 10.45 -10.26 -25.23
CA GLU A 480 10.23 -10.65 -26.61
C GLU A 480 10.46 -9.45 -27.54
N LEU A 481 11.24 -9.69 -28.60
CA LEU A 481 11.45 -8.76 -29.70
C LEU A 481 10.64 -9.24 -30.90
N ILE A 482 9.63 -8.47 -31.29
CA ILE A 482 8.56 -8.93 -32.20
C ILE A 482 8.77 -8.35 -33.59
N SER A 483 8.59 -9.19 -34.62
CA SER A 483 8.41 -8.76 -36.00
C SER A 483 6.96 -9.04 -36.44
N PRO A 484 6.13 -7.99 -36.63
CA PRO A 484 4.70 -8.16 -36.89
C PRO A 484 4.41 -8.70 -38.29
N PHE A 485 3.34 -9.47 -38.41
CA PHE A 485 2.84 -9.92 -39.70
C PHE A 485 2.19 -8.79 -40.48
N ILE A 486 2.45 -8.77 -41.79
CA ILE A 486 1.69 -7.99 -42.75
C ILE A 486 1.41 -8.81 -44.00
N TYR A 487 0.37 -8.43 -44.73
CA TYR A 487 0.00 -9.07 -46.00
C TYR A 487 0.95 -8.75 -47.16
N ASP A 488 1.91 -7.85 -46.97
CA ASP A 488 2.93 -7.56 -47.97
C ASP A 488 3.83 -8.79 -48.17
N PRO A 489 4.08 -9.24 -49.41
CA PRO A 489 4.99 -10.35 -49.70
C PRO A 489 6.42 -10.16 -49.18
N LEU A 490 6.87 -8.91 -49.02
CA LEU A 490 8.16 -8.62 -48.40
C LEU A 490 8.15 -8.90 -46.89
N GLY A 491 6.97 -8.82 -46.25
CA GLY A 491 6.82 -9.03 -44.82
C GLY A 491 7.38 -7.86 -44.00
N THR A 492 7.67 -8.12 -42.73
CA THR A 492 8.35 -7.15 -41.85
C THR A 492 9.75 -7.62 -41.53
N LYS A 493 10.74 -6.74 -41.75
CA LYS A 493 12.15 -7.03 -41.47
C LYS A 493 12.73 -6.03 -40.47
N VAL A 494 13.20 -6.55 -39.35
CA VAL A 494 13.73 -5.77 -38.24
C VAL A 494 15.06 -6.34 -37.81
N SER A 495 15.98 -5.47 -37.42
CA SER A 495 17.24 -5.86 -36.80
C SER A 495 17.31 -5.33 -35.38
N TYR A 496 17.81 -6.15 -34.47
CA TYR A 496 17.97 -5.84 -33.04
C TYR A 496 19.41 -6.12 -32.61
N ASP A 497 19.92 -5.29 -31.71
CA ASP A 497 21.25 -5.42 -31.15
C ASP A 497 21.29 -4.90 -29.70
N GLU A 498 22.31 -5.29 -28.94
CA GLU A 498 22.58 -4.83 -27.57
C GLU A 498 21.36 -4.91 -26.64
N LEU A 499 20.66 -6.05 -26.62
CA LEU A 499 19.57 -6.25 -25.67
C LEU A 499 20.12 -6.39 -24.24
N GLU A 500 19.72 -5.44 -23.40
CA GLU A 500 20.15 -5.32 -22.02
C GLU A 500 18.93 -5.21 -21.10
N ALA A 501 19.00 -5.88 -19.96
CA ALA A 501 18.07 -5.69 -18.86
C ALA A 501 18.85 -5.51 -17.55
N TYR A 502 18.55 -4.44 -16.83
CA TYR A 502 19.17 -4.11 -15.56
C TYR A 502 18.13 -4.00 -14.46
N ALA A 503 18.43 -4.55 -13.28
CA ALA A 503 17.69 -4.19 -12.08
C ALA A 503 17.98 -2.73 -11.72
N ILE A 504 16.97 -2.00 -11.27
CA ILE A 504 17.11 -0.62 -10.81
C ILE A 504 17.46 -0.59 -9.33
N PHE A 505 18.42 0.25 -8.96
CA PHE A 505 18.84 0.42 -7.59
C PHE A 505 17.86 1.35 -6.86
N THR A 506 16.86 0.78 -6.20
CA THR A 506 15.81 1.53 -5.50
C THR A 506 16.08 1.72 -4.01
N ASN A 507 17.25 1.32 -3.52
CA ASN A 507 17.56 1.32 -2.10
C ASN A 507 17.52 2.74 -1.51
N ASP A 508 16.92 2.87 -0.33
CA ASP A 508 16.86 4.12 0.40
C ASP A 508 18.19 4.45 1.10
N MET A 509 18.55 5.73 1.12
CA MET A 509 19.69 6.25 1.88
C MET A 509 19.20 7.31 2.86
N LEU A 510 19.46 7.06 4.14
CA LEU A 510 19.03 7.90 5.25
C LEU A 510 20.24 8.49 5.96
N PHE A 511 20.11 9.72 6.45
CA PHE A 511 21.13 10.39 7.26
C PHE A 511 20.54 10.74 8.61
N ILE A 512 21.07 10.11 9.66
CA ILE A 512 20.61 10.31 11.04
C ILE A 512 21.61 11.19 11.78
N ASN A 513 21.14 12.33 12.28
CA ASN A 513 21.81 13.08 13.34
C ASN A 513 21.10 12.77 14.65
N ASP A 514 21.81 12.18 15.61
CA ASP A 514 21.23 11.79 16.88
C ASP A 514 20.92 12.98 17.82
N GLY A 515 21.26 14.21 17.43
CA GLY A 515 21.17 15.38 18.30
C GLY A 515 22.25 15.40 19.38
N VAL A 516 22.28 16.48 20.17
CA VAL A 516 23.19 16.63 21.32
C VAL A 516 22.48 16.33 22.65
N GLY A 517 21.15 16.13 22.62
CA GLY A 517 20.32 15.92 23.80
C GLY A 517 20.42 14.52 24.41
N SER A 518 20.34 14.43 25.73
CA SER A 518 20.11 13.18 26.47
C SER A 518 18.69 12.66 26.20
N GLU A 519 18.51 11.33 26.17
CA GLU A 519 17.18 10.72 26.13
C GLU A 519 16.30 11.26 27.27
N LEU A 520 15.06 11.61 26.95
CA LEU A 520 14.07 12.02 27.95
C LEU A 520 13.72 10.83 28.85
N PRO A 521 13.46 11.06 30.15
CA PRO A 521 12.95 10.02 31.03
C PRO A 521 11.69 9.38 30.44
N LEU A 522 11.60 8.05 30.50
CA LEU A 522 10.42 7.30 30.06
C LEU A 522 9.51 7.06 31.26
N PRO A 523 8.42 7.81 31.41
CA PRO A 523 7.48 7.50 32.47
C PRO A 523 6.71 6.21 32.12
N GLU A 524 6.34 5.49 33.17
CA GLU A 524 5.55 4.26 33.05
C GLU A 524 4.09 4.64 32.80
N VAL A 525 3.47 4.02 31.80
CA VAL A 525 2.07 4.26 31.43
C VAL A 525 1.27 2.99 31.63
N THR A 526 0.16 3.11 32.36
CA THR A 526 -0.84 2.06 32.51
C THR A 526 -2.11 2.47 31.78
N THR A 527 -2.77 1.51 31.15
CA THR A 527 -3.94 1.77 30.31
C THR A 527 -5.08 0.83 30.65
N ASN A 528 -6.28 1.39 30.73
CA ASN A 528 -7.54 0.67 30.85
C ASN A 528 -8.45 1.05 29.68
N TYR A 529 -8.84 0.04 28.92
CA TYR A 529 -9.79 0.20 27.82
C TYR A 529 -11.22 0.23 28.37
N SER A 530 -11.94 1.34 28.12
CA SER A 530 -13.34 1.47 28.55
C SER A 530 -14.33 1.41 27.39
N SER A 531 -13.99 1.99 26.23
CA SER A 531 -14.75 1.90 24.98
C SER A 531 -13.89 2.32 23.79
N PRO A 532 -14.32 2.10 22.54
CA PRO A 532 -13.58 2.53 21.34
C PRO A 532 -13.31 4.04 21.27
N THR A 533 -14.05 4.84 22.04
CA THR A 533 -13.99 6.31 22.04
C THR A 533 -13.50 6.88 23.36
N LYS A 534 -13.11 6.03 24.32
CA LYS A 534 -12.70 6.44 25.66
C LYS A 534 -11.64 5.51 26.26
N TYR A 535 -10.49 6.09 26.56
CA TYR A 535 -9.35 5.42 27.19
C TYR A 535 -8.99 6.14 28.48
N GLU A 536 -8.69 5.39 29.53
CA GLU A 536 -8.27 5.93 30.83
C GLU A 536 -6.97 5.25 31.26
N GLY A 537 -6.12 5.96 31.98
CA GLY A 537 -4.81 5.43 32.36
C GLY A 537 -4.12 6.25 33.43
N GLY A 538 -2.95 5.78 33.84
CA GLY A 538 -2.07 6.44 34.80
C GLY A 538 -0.66 6.58 34.27
N VAL A 539 0.05 7.61 34.73
CA VAL A 539 1.46 7.87 34.44
C VAL A 539 2.22 7.94 35.75
N VAL A 540 3.39 7.29 35.81
CA VAL A 540 4.31 7.33 36.96
C VAL A 540 5.70 7.76 36.48
N GLY A 541 6.33 8.70 37.19
CA GLY A 541 7.61 9.32 36.79
C GLY A 541 7.46 10.46 35.79
N GLY A 542 6.28 11.09 35.71
CA GLY A 542 5.92 12.10 34.70
C GLY A 542 6.32 13.54 35.03
N GLU A 543 7.25 13.74 35.97
CA GLU A 543 7.66 15.08 36.45
C GLU A 543 8.50 15.87 35.44
N SER A 544 9.17 15.17 34.52
CA SER A 544 9.90 15.80 33.40
C SER A 544 9.01 15.91 32.15
N PRO A 545 9.30 16.85 31.23
CA PRO A 545 8.60 16.92 29.95
C PRO A 545 8.68 15.60 29.19
N HIS A 546 7.54 15.11 28.70
CA HIS A 546 7.45 13.84 28.00
C HIS A 546 6.29 13.80 27.02
N PHE A 547 6.22 12.73 26.22
CA PHE A 547 5.20 12.55 25.19
C PHE A 547 4.30 11.37 25.52
N ILE A 548 3.00 11.53 25.31
CA ILE A 548 2.03 10.43 25.27
C ILE A 548 1.58 10.25 23.82
N VAL A 549 1.73 9.04 23.29
CA VAL A 549 1.34 8.66 21.94
C VAL A 549 0.20 7.65 22.03
N PHE A 550 -0.92 7.97 21.39
CA PHE A 550 -2.07 7.09 21.21
C PHE A 550 -2.12 6.62 19.76
N ALA A 551 -1.86 5.34 19.54
CA ALA A 551 -1.64 4.68 18.24
C ALA A 551 -2.92 4.54 17.39
N ASP A 552 -3.82 5.51 17.42
CA ASP A 552 -5.04 5.61 16.62
C ASP A 552 -4.93 6.76 15.61
N ASN A 553 -5.73 6.71 14.55
CA ASN A 553 -5.70 7.70 13.48
C ASN A 553 -5.87 9.13 14.04
N TYR A 554 -4.97 10.01 13.62
CA TYR A 554 -4.89 11.39 14.08
C TYR A 554 -6.19 12.11 13.74
N SER A 555 -6.77 12.74 14.74
CA SER A 555 -7.94 13.60 14.57
C SER A 555 -7.89 14.70 15.60
N PRO A 556 -8.06 15.98 15.19
CA PRO A 556 -8.06 17.12 16.12
C PRO A 556 -9.22 17.06 17.14
N ASN A 557 -10.12 16.09 17.00
CA ASN A 557 -11.25 15.88 17.90
C ASN A 557 -10.96 14.86 19.03
N TRP A 558 -9.76 14.28 19.08
CA TRP A 558 -9.27 13.56 20.25
C TRP A 558 -8.76 14.54 21.30
N GLU A 559 -9.25 14.42 22.52
CA GLU A 559 -8.86 15.29 23.64
C GLU A 559 -8.27 14.45 24.77
N ILE A 560 -7.19 14.95 25.39
CA ILE A 560 -6.65 14.39 26.64
C ILE A 560 -7.02 15.31 27.81
N THR A 561 -7.46 14.71 28.90
CA THR A 561 -7.70 15.39 30.18
C THR A 561 -6.88 14.72 31.26
N VAL A 562 -6.30 15.53 32.15
CA VAL A 562 -5.38 15.06 33.19
C VAL A 562 -5.97 15.31 34.57
N PHE A 563 -5.78 14.36 35.48
CA PHE A 563 -6.29 14.38 36.84
C PHE A 563 -5.16 14.07 37.82
N ASP A 564 -5.21 14.68 38.99
CA ASP A 564 -4.34 14.28 40.10
C ASP A 564 -4.75 12.89 40.66
N ASP A 565 -3.99 12.41 41.65
CA ASP A 565 -4.28 11.12 42.29
C ASP A 565 -5.63 11.10 43.02
N ASN A 566 -6.12 12.27 43.45
CA ASN A 566 -7.42 12.47 44.10
C ASN A 566 -8.60 12.55 43.09
N GLY A 567 -8.32 12.53 41.79
CA GLY A 567 -9.33 12.63 40.73
C GLY A 567 -9.77 14.06 40.40
N MET A 568 -9.08 15.08 40.91
CA MET A 568 -9.31 16.48 40.54
C MET A 568 -8.66 16.77 39.19
N GLN A 569 -9.42 17.37 38.28
CA GLN A 569 -8.89 17.75 36.96
C GLN A 569 -7.83 18.84 37.13
N LEU A 570 -6.65 18.60 36.57
CA LEU A 570 -5.57 19.59 36.53
C LEU A 570 -5.85 20.62 35.42
N PRO A 571 -5.61 21.92 35.67
CA PRO A 571 -5.85 22.99 34.71
C PRO A 571 -4.71 23.08 33.67
N VAL A 572 -4.44 21.97 33.00
CA VAL A 572 -3.42 21.86 31.94
C VAL A 572 -4.09 21.69 30.58
N SER A 573 -3.43 22.17 29.52
CA SER A 573 -3.87 21.99 28.14
C SER A 573 -2.70 21.48 27.30
N PRO A 574 -2.45 20.15 27.33
CA PRO A 574 -1.36 19.55 26.57
C PRO A 574 -1.44 19.85 25.09
N SER A 575 -0.30 20.12 24.47
CA SER A 575 -0.22 20.40 23.03
C SER A 575 -0.45 19.11 22.23
N HIS A 576 -1.46 19.10 21.35
CA HIS A 576 -1.84 17.94 20.53
C HIS A 576 -1.27 18.04 19.11
N PHE A 577 -0.62 16.98 18.63
CA PHE A 577 0.06 16.94 17.34
C PHE A 577 -0.02 15.54 16.71
N SER A 578 0.41 15.43 15.45
CA SER A 578 0.49 14.14 14.75
C SER A 578 1.80 13.43 15.06
N ALA A 579 1.72 12.33 15.80
CA ALA A 579 2.82 11.46 16.18
C ALA A 579 3.01 10.35 15.13
N ASP A 580 4.23 10.03 14.73
CA ASP A 580 4.53 9.02 13.70
C ASP A 580 3.64 9.16 12.45
N MET A 581 3.34 10.42 12.09
CA MET A 581 2.48 10.86 10.98
C MET A 581 1.01 10.41 10.99
N TYR A 582 0.63 9.45 11.81
CA TYR A 582 -0.73 8.92 11.82
C TYR A 582 -1.33 8.87 13.22
N ALA A 583 -0.53 8.78 14.27
CA ALA A 583 -0.99 8.63 15.64
C ALA A 583 -1.32 10.00 16.28
N ASN A 584 -2.08 9.96 17.38
CA ASN A 584 -2.34 11.14 18.20
C ASN A 584 -1.22 11.29 19.24
N GLY A 585 -0.56 12.45 19.29
CA GLY A 585 0.49 12.74 20.27
C GLY A 585 0.13 13.93 21.15
N TRP A 586 0.50 13.88 22.43
CA TRP A 586 0.43 15.01 23.35
C TRP A 586 1.78 15.27 24.01
N PHE A 587 2.19 16.54 24.01
CA PHE A 587 3.35 17.00 24.77
C PHE A 587 2.89 17.40 26.17
N MET A 588 3.46 16.73 27.17
CA MET A 588 3.10 16.82 28.58
C MET A 588 4.20 17.55 29.33
N GLU A 589 3.88 18.66 29.97
CA GLU A 589 4.82 19.47 30.75
C GLU A 589 4.15 20.02 32.02
N ASN A 590 4.96 20.35 33.04
CA ASN A 590 4.51 20.94 34.29
C ASN A 590 3.46 20.08 35.04
N LEU A 591 3.66 18.77 35.07
CA LEU A 591 2.78 17.80 35.73
C LEU A 591 3.42 17.20 37.00
N PRO A 592 2.61 16.70 37.94
CA PRO A 592 3.13 15.96 39.09
C PRO A 592 3.79 14.64 38.64
N SER A 593 4.60 14.05 39.54
CA SER A 593 5.28 12.77 39.30
C SER A 593 4.32 11.61 38.96
N SER A 594 3.12 11.63 39.52
CA SER A 594 2.03 10.70 39.23
C SER A 594 0.75 11.43 38.87
N TYR A 595 0.06 10.97 37.84
CA TYR A 595 -1.25 11.49 37.47
C TYR A 595 -2.07 10.47 36.69
N LYS A 596 -3.37 10.72 36.57
CA LYS A 596 -4.30 9.95 35.73
C LYS A 596 -4.66 10.75 34.50
N PHE A 597 -4.94 10.08 33.41
CA PHE A 597 -5.42 10.73 32.19
C PHE A 597 -6.64 10.03 31.62
N ARG A 598 -7.40 10.78 30.82
CA ARG A 598 -8.51 10.28 30.01
C ARG A 598 -8.41 10.86 28.61
N ILE A 599 -8.36 9.98 27.61
CA ILE A 599 -8.42 10.31 26.19
C ILE A 599 -9.85 10.03 25.71
N PHE A 600 -10.48 10.99 25.05
CA PHE A 600 -11.87 10.88 24.62
C PHE A 600 -12.12 11.48 23.23
N TYR A 601 -12.98 10.83 22.43
CA TYR A 601 -13.34 11.30 21.10
C TYR A 601 -14.56 12.23 21.14
N LYS A 602 -14.32 13.54 20.98
CA LYS A 602 -15.35 14.59 21.11
C LYS A 602 -16.64 14.36 20.29
N PRO A 603 -16.61 13.86 19.04
CA PRO A 603 -17.82 13.64 18.25
C PRO A 603 -18.77 12.63 18.89
N GLN A 604 -18.26 11.69 19.69
CA GLN A 604 -19.10 10.75 20.44
C GLN A 604 -20.03 11.48 21.41
N ARG A 605 -19.58 12.58 22.03
CA ARG A 605 -20.43 13.40 22.90
C ARG A 605 -21.55 14.08 22.11
N LEU A 606 -21.24 14.58 20.91
CA LEU A 606 -22.24 15.20 20.03
C LEU A 606 -23.28 14.17 19.56
N PHE A 607 -22.85 12.97 19.22
CA PHE A 607 -23.73 11.85 18.89
C PHE A 607 -24.68 11.54 20.05
N LEU A 608 -24.16 11.36 21.26
CA LEU A 608 -24.98 11.08 22.45
C LEU A 608 -26.01 12.19 22.72
N ILE A 609 -25.61 13.46 22.64
CA ILE A 609 -26.53 14.61 22.77
C ILE A 609 -27.61 14.55 21.69
N GLY A 610 -27.22 14.33 20.43
CA GLY A 610 -28.15 14.23 19.30
C GLY A 610 -29.15 13.07 19.46
N SER A 611 -28.68 11.91 19.92
CA SER A 611 -29.54 10.76 20.23
C SER A 611 -30.51 11.06 21.36
N THR A 612 -30.06 11.69 22.44
CA THR A 612 -30.94 12.09 23.57
C THR A 612 -32.02 13.06 23.11
N VAL A 613 -31.67 14.08 22.33
CA VAL A 613 -32.64 15.05 21.77
C VAL A 613 -33.64 14.35 20.84
N SER A 614 -33.15 13.46 19.96
CA SER A 614 -34.00 12.73 19.02
C SER A 614 -35.00 11.81 19.72
N VAL A 615 -34.56 11.07 20.74
CA VAL A 615 -35.44 10.23 21.58
C VAL A 615 -36.45 11.10 22.33
N GLY A 616 -36.02 12.24 22.88
CA GLY A 616 -36.92 13.18 23.55
C GLY A 616 -38.03 13.71 22.63
N ILE A 617 -37.69 14.09 21.39
CA ILE A 617 -38.64 14.56 20.38
C ILE A 617 -39.59 13.42 19.96
N MET A 618 -39.07 12.21 19.78
CA MET A 618 -39.88 11.03 19.43
C MET A 618 -40.92 10.73 20.52
N LEU A 619 -40.50 10.74 21.80
CA LEU A 619 -41.40 10.52 22.94
C LEU A 619 -42.46 11.62 23.04
N LEU A 620 -42.08 12.89 22.87
CA LEU A 620 -43.01 14.02 22.87
C LEU A 620 -44.03 13.90 21.72
N SER A 621 -43.57 13.58 20.51
CA SER A 621 -44.42 13.42 19.33
C SER A 621 -45.40 12.26 19.49
N THR A 622 -44.93 11.14 20.07
CA THR A 622 -45.77 9.97 20.38
C THR A 622 -46.82 10.31 21.43
N ALA A 623 -46.44 11.04 22.48
CA ALA A 623 -47.37 11.50 23.50
C ALA A 623 -48.44 12.41 22.88
N LEU A 624 -48.04 13.43 22.10
CA LEU A 624 -48.97 14.33 21.40
C LEU A 624 -49.91 13.58 20.46
N PHE A 625 -49.43 12.57 19.74
CA PHE A 625 -50.27 11.73 18.87
C PHE A 625 -51.30 10.91 19.67
N ILE A 626 -50.89 10.29 20.78
CA ILE A 626 -51.78 9.49 21.65
C ILE A 626 -52.83 10.39 22.32
N PHE A 627 -52.42 11.53 22.87
CA PHE A 627 -53.33 12.48 23.52
C PHE A 627 -54.24 13.18 22.51
N GLY A 628 -53.74 13.51 21.32
CA GLY A 628 -54.52 14.05 20.21
C GLY A 628 -55.67 13.12 19.80
N ARG A 629 -55.39 11.82 19.63
CA ARG A 629 -56.43 10.82 19.32
C ARG A 629 -57.46 10.61 20.42
N LYS A 630 -57.08 10.82 21.68
CA LYS A 630 -58.00 10.69 22.82
C LYS A 630 -59.02 11.83 22.86
N ASN A 631 -58.65 13.01 22.35
CA ASN A 631 -59.56 14.15 22.20
C ASN A 631 -60.46 14.01 20.97
N GLU A 632 -59.98 13.43 19.86
CA GLU A 632 -60.83 13.12 18.69
C GLU A 632 -61.93 12.09 18.97
N LYS A 633 -61.77 11.18 19.94
CA LYS A 633 -62.83 10.25 20.35
C LYS A 633 -63.84 10.84 21.34
N ARG A 634 -63.63 12.07 21.82
CA ARG A 634 -64.50 12.76 22.77
C ARG A 634 -65.37 13.85 22.12
N ASN A 635 -65.07 14.22 20.89
CA ASN A 635 -65.96 14.95 19.98
C ASN A 635 -66.62 13.96 19.02
#